data_AF-J9CCG6-F1
#
_entry.id   AF-J9CCG6-F1
#
_cell.length_a   1.000
_cell.length_b   1.000
_cell.length_c   1.000
_cell.angle_alpha   90.00
_cell.angle_beta   90.00
_cell.angle_gamma   90.00
#
_symmetry.space_group_name_H-M   'P 1'
#
loop_
_entity.id
_entity.type
_entity.pdbx_description
1 polymer ?
#
loop_
_entity_poly.entity_id
_entity_poly.type
_entity_poly.pdbx_seq_one_letter_code
_entity_poly.pdbx_strand_id
1 'polypeptide(L)' 'DIIIVPGVAFDKNRNRMGRGRGFYDRLLSDVNATKIGICFGFQISEDIPVEPFDKKMDMVITEDHIY' A
#
# COMPACT_ATOMS: atom_id res chain seq x y z
N ASP A 1 -1.90 -8.05 14.77
CA ASP A 1 -0.51 -8.42 14.43
C ASP A 1 -0.09 -7.94 13.04
N ILE A 2 -0.63 -8.44 11.93
CA ILE A 2 -0.26 -8.00 10.56
C ILE A 2 -1.49 -8.02 9.63
N ILE A 3 -1.53 -7.10 8.66
CA ILE A 3 -2.47 -7.12 7.53
C ILE A 3 -1.70 -7.09 6.22
N ILE A 4 -2.01 -8.04 5.33
CA ILE A 4 -1.56 -8.00 3.94
C ILE A 4 -2.55 -7.18 3.13
N VAL A 5 -2.06 -6.10 2.53
CA VAL A 5 -2.88 -5.12 1.82
C VAL A 5 -2.64 -5.25 0.31
N PRO A 6 -3.66 -5.62 -0.48
CA PRO A 6 -3.55 -5.65 -1.93
C PRO A 6 -3.62 -4.24 -2.55
N GLY A 7 -2.96 -4.08 -3.70
CA GLY A 7 -2.95 -2.84 -4.47
C GLY A 7 -2.87 -3.09 -5.96
N VAL A 8 -3.30 -2.10 -6.74
CA VAL A 8 -3.07 -2.03 -8.19
C VAL A 8 -1.62 -1.63 -8.46
N ALA A 9 -1.13 -0.64 -7.70
CA ALA A 9 0.26 -0.21 -7.71
C ALA A 9 0.70 0.23 -6.31
N PHE A 10 2.01 0.23 -6.10
CA PHE A 10 2.69 0.79 -4.94
C PHE A 10 3.84 1.68 -5.42
N ASP A 11 4.42 2.50 -4.54
CA ASP A 11 5.63 3.25 -4.84
C ASP A 11 6.71 3.04 -3.76
N LYS A 12 7.90 3.59 -4.01
CA LYS A 12 9.05 3.51 -3.08
C LYS A 12 8.81 4.27 -1.77
N ASN A 13 7.80 5.13 -1.72
CA ASN A 13 7.37 5.84 -0.51
C ASN A 13 6.30 5.06 0.26
N ARG A 14 6.03 3.81 -0.14
CA ARG A 14 5.03 2.88 0.42
C ARG A 14 3.60 3.39 0.29
N ASN A 15 3.34 4.28 -0.66
CA ASN A 15 1.99 4.66 -1.04
C ASN A 15 1.35 3.51 -1.83
N ARG A 16 0.02 3.50 -1.87
CA ARG A 16 -0.76 2.42 -2.48
C ARG A 16 -1.87 2.99 -3.34
N MET A 17 -1.95 2.55 -4.59
CA MET A 17 -3.09 2.80 -5.46
C MET A 17 -4.06 1.62 -5.38
N GLY A 18 -5.27 1.88 -4.88
CA GLY A 18 -6.36 0.90 -4.85
C GLY A 18 -7.19 0.89 -6.14
N ARG A 19 -8.36 0.23 -6.10
CA ARG A 19 -9.33 0.21 -7.22
C ARG A 19 -10.33 1.39 -7.20
N GLY A 20 -10.02 2.49 -6.51
CA GLY A 20 -10.79 3.74 -6.58
C GLY A 20 -12.07 3.84 -5.73
N ARG A 21 -12.22 3.07 -4.63
CA ARG A 21 -13.40 3.17 -3.73
C ARG A 21 -13.09 3.52 -2.27
N GLY A 22 -11.82 3.72 -1.92
CA GLY A 22 -11.42 4.09 -0.55
C GLY A 22 -11.75 3.05 0.53
N PHE A 23 -12.04 1.80 0.17
CA PHE A 23 -12.43 0.76 1.14
C PHE A 23 -11.31 0.45 2.13
N TYR A 24 -10.09 0.23 1.61
CA TYR A 24 -8.92 -0.03 2.44
C TYR A 24 -8.52 1.19 3.25
N ASP A 25 -8.66 2.40 2.73
CA ASP A 25 -8.25 3.60 3.46
C ASP A 25 -9.12 3.83 4.70
N ARG A 26 -10.43 3.51 4.61
CA ARG A 26 -11.33 3.45 5.77
C ARG A 26 -10.97 2.33 6.73
N LEU A 27 -10.83 1.10 6.23
CA LEU A 27 -10.50 -0.06 7.05
C LEU A 27 -9.18 0.14 7.83
N LEU A 28 -8.16 0.66 7.16
CA LEU A 28 -6.82 0.84 7.72
C LEU A 28 -6.72 2.03 8.67
N SER A 29 -7.71 2.94 8.67
CA SER A 29 -7.75 4.08 9.60
C SER A 29 -8.01 3.63 11.04
N ASP A 30 -8.79 2.57 11.23
CA ASP A 30 -9.23 2.11 12.55
C ASP A 30 -8.46 0.87 13.05
N VAL A 31 -7.45 0.42 12.31
CA VAL A 31 -6.71 -0.80 12.64
C VAL A 31 -5.29 -0.51 13.10
N ASN A 32 -5.00 -0.91 14.34
CA ASN A 32 -3.65 -0.97 14.88
C ASN A 32 -2.98 -2.32 14.54
N ALA A 33 -2.49 -2.45 13.31
CA ALA A 33 -1.68 -3.57 12.86
C ALA A 33 -0.67 -3.12 11.80
N THR A 34 0.42 -3.86 11.67
CA THR A 34 1.43 -3.66 10.63
C THR A 34 0.83 -3.93 9.26
N LYS A 35 0.93 -2.95 8.35
CA LYS A 35 0.38 -2.95 7.00
C LYS A 35 1.47 -3.31 6.01
N ILE A 36 1.35 -4.45 5.34
CA ILE A 36 2.32 -4.94 4.38
C ILE A 36 1.67 -5.01 3.00
N GLY A 37 2.14 -4.19 2.06
CA GLY A 37 1.83 -4.33 0.64
C GLY A 37 2.62 -5.49 0.03
N ILE A 38 1.96 -6.34 -0.74
CA ILE A 38 2.65 -7.38 -1.53
C ILE A 38 2.26 -7.17 -2.99
N CYS A 39 3.26 -7.04 -3.86
CA CYS A 39 3.04 -6.80 -5.28
C CYS A 39 4.22 -7.30 -6.12
N PHE A 40 4.02 -7.39 -7.43
CA PHE A 40 5.14 -7.64 -8.34
C PHE A 40 5.98 -6.39 -8.57
N GLY A 41 7.21 -6.55 -9.05
CA GLY A 41 8.09 -5.43 -9.41
C GLY A 41 7.46 -4.46 -10.41
N PHE A 42 6.69 -4.95 -11.40
CA PHE A 42 6.00 -4.10 -12.38
C PHE A 42 4.86 -3.24 -11.78
N GLN A 43 4.43 -3.54 -10.56
CA GLN A 43 3.42 -2.75 -9.85
C GLN A 43 4.05 -1.63 -9.01
N ILE A 44 5.39 -1.52 -8.98
CA ILE A 44 6.09 -0.38 -8.38
C ILE A 44 6.13 0.76 -9.39
N SER A 45 5.44 1.86 -9.08
CA SER A 45 5.44 3.10 -9.85
C SER A 45 6.46 4.09 -9.30
N GLU A 46 6.86 5.07 -10.12
CA GLU A 46 7.76 6.14 -9.68
C GLU A 46 7.08 7.08 -8.67
N ASP A 47 5.81 7.40 -8.92
CA ASP A 47 5.00 8.27 -8.06
C ASP A 47 3.54 7.83 -8.09
N ILE A 48 2.93 7.74 -6.90
CA ILE A 48 1.49 7.52 -6.76
C ILE A 48 0.87 8.81 -6.21
N PRO A 49 -0.14 9.38 -6.90
CA PRO A 49 -0.90 10.50 -6.36
C PRO A 49 -1.51 10.09 -5.02
N VAL A 50 -1.23 10.87 -3.98
CA VAL A 50 -1.74 10.64 -2.63
C VAL A 50 -2.60 11.79 -2.16
N GLU A 51 -3.68 11.44 -1.48
CA GLU A 51 -4.55 12.35 -0.77
C GLU A 51 -4.27 12.30 0.74
N PRO A 52 -4.62 13.33 1.52
CA PRO A 52 -4.36 13.36 2.97
C PRO A 52 -4.97 12.21 3.77
N PHE A 53 -6.02 11.57 3.24
CA PHE A 53 -6.70 10.45 3.88
C PHE A 53 -6.12 9.08 3.49
N ASP A 54 -5.22 9.01 2.53
CA ASP A 54 -4.62 7.74 2.09
C ASP A 54 -3.70 7.15 3.16
N LYS A 55 -3.79 5.84 3.33
CA LYS A 55 -2.98 5.13 4.33
C LYS A 55 -1.78 4.48 3.65
N LYS A 56 -0.59 4.93 4.04
CA LYS A 56 0.68 4.30 3.65
C LYS A 56 0.81 2.92 4.28
N MET A 57 1.54 2.05 3.58
CA MET A 57 1.98 0.79 4.14
C MET A 57 3.18 1.01 5.06
N ASP A 58 3.35 0.11 6.01
CA ASP A 58 4.55 0.06 6.85
C ASP A 58 5.70 -0.58 6.05
N MET A 59 5.38 -1.53 5.15
CA MET A 59 6.32 -2.16 4.22
C MET A 59 5.65 -2.49 2.88
N VAL A 60 6.42 -2.50 1.80
CA VAL A 60 6.01 -3.07 0.51
C VAL A 60 7.04 -4.11 0.08
N ILE A 61 6.57 -5.32 -0.22
CA ILE A 61 7.42 -6.46 -0.57
C ILE A 61 7.14 -6.84 -2.02
N THR A 62 8.21 -6.91 -2.80
CA THR A 62 8.22 -7.54 -4.13
C THR A 62 9.01 -8.84 -4.10
N GLU A 63 9.07 -9.52 -5.24
CA GLU A 63 9.89 -10.70 -5.45
C GLU A 63 11.40 -10.44 -5.20
N ASP A 64 11.85 -9.19 -5.38
CA ASP A 64 13.27 -8.82 -5.35
C ASP A 64 13.65 -7.82 -4.24
N HIS A 65 12.71 -7.03 -3.71
CA HIS A 65 13.00 -5.91 -2.83
C HIS A 65 11.96 -5.74 -1.70
N ILE A 66 12.41 -5.13 -0.60
CA ILE A 66 11.56 -4.65 0.50
C ILE A 66 11.72 -3.13 0.59
N TYR A 67 10.61 -2.40 0.50
CA TYR A 67 10.52 -0.94 0.60
C TYR A 67 9.82 -0.51 1.89
#